data_AF-A0A545U6X1-F1
#
_entry.id   AF-A0A545U6X1-F1
#
_cell.length_a   1.000
_cell.length_b   1.000
_cell.length_c   1.000
_cell.angle_alpha   90.00
_cell.angle_beta   90.00
_cell.angle_gamma   90.00
#
_symmetry.space_group_name_H-M   'P 1'
#
loop_
_entity.id
_entity.type
_entity.pdbx_description
1 polymer ?
#
loop_
_entity_poly.entity_id
_entity_poly.type
_entity_poly.pdbx_seq_one_letter_code
_entity_poly.pdbx_strand_id
1 'polypeptide(L)'
;MANLHDIKRQTTSMIRWLHVLDCGLHGDPAQLGSGQGSAFQKCMERMGFTLLSKTQAAKENLALKPQQKPIVRRYYDAPISAYYDLYLIEQFNAKKSRGRKT
;
A
#
# COMPACT_ATOMS: atom_id res chain seq x y z
N MET A 1 19.25 14.37 20.99
CA MET A 1 17.89 14.64 21.51
C MET A 1 17.05 15.15 20.35
N ALA A 2 15.89 14.55 20.06
CA ALA A 2 15.03 15.02 18.97
C ALA A 2 14.41 16.37 19.35
N ASN A 3 14.51 17.36 18.46
CA ASN A 3 13.91 18.67 18.67
C ASN A 3 12.37 18.56 18.63
N LEU A 4 11.66 19.29 19.50
CA LEU A 4 10.20 19.32 19.54
C LEU A 4 9.59 19.66 18.18
N HIS A 5 10.26 20.50 17.39
CA HIS A 5 9.83 20.85 16.03
C HIS A 5 9.90 19.64 15.07
N ASP A 6 10.94 18.81 15.18
CA ASP A 6 11.09 17.60 14.37
C ASP A 6 10.04 16.55 14.75
N ILE A 7 9.76 16.41 16.05
CA ILE A 7 8.70 15.52 16.54
C ILE A 7 7.34 15.96 15.97
N LYS A 8 6.98 17.25 16.07
CA LYS A 8 5.73 17.77 15.51
C LYS A 8 5.62 17.53 14.00
N ARG A 9 6.70 17.74 13.25
CA ARG A 9 6.74 17.50 11.81
C ARG A 9 6.53 16.03 11.47
N GLN A 10 7.17 15.12 12.21
CA GLN A 10 7.02 13.68 12.04
C GLN A 10 5.59 13.22 12.36
N THR A 11 5.02 13.67 13.48
CA THR A 11 3.64 13.33 13.88
C THR A 11 2.63 13.82 12.85
N THR A 12 2.76 15.05 12.36
CA THR A 12 1.87 15.61 11.33
C THR A 12 1.91 14.80 10.04
N SER A 13 3.11 14.39 9.62
CA SER A 13 3.30 13.56 8.42
C SER A 13 2.67 12.18 8.58
N MET A 14 2.81 11.57 9.77
CA MET A 14 2.19 10.28 10.09
C MET A 14 0.66 10.37 10.10
N ILE A 15 0.08 11.39 10.72
CA ILE A 15 -1.37 11.62 10.74
C ILE A 15 -1.91 11.73 9.31
N ARG A 16 -1.22 12.48 8.44
CA ARG A 16 -1.60 12.59 7.03
C ARG A 16 -1.62 11.22 6.34
N TRP A 17 -0.62 10.37 6.59
CA TRP A 17 -0.57 9.06 5.97
C TRP A 17 -1.60 8.08 6.54
N LEU A 18 -1.89 8.17 7.84
CA LEU A 18 -3.00 7.43 8.45
C LEU A 18 -4.35 7.82 7.85
N HIS A 19 -4.58 9.11 7.61
CA HIS A 19 -5.79 9.57 6.93
C HIS A 19 -5.88 9.00 5.50
N VAL A 20 -4.76 8.99 4.75
CA VAL A 20 -4.73 8.37 3.41
C VAL A 20 -5.05 6.87 3.46
N LEU A 21 -4.51 6.16 4.45
CA LEU A 21 -4.81 4.75 4.68
C LEU A 21 -6.30 4.55 4.97
N ASP A 22 -6.87 5.37 5.86
CA ASP A 22 -8.28 5.31 6.24
C ASP A 22 -9.21 5.55 5.05
N CYS A 23 -8.96 6.59 4.23
CA CYS A 23 -9.71 6.81 2.99
C CYS A 23 -9.64 5.60 2.06
N GLY A 24 -8.44 5.02 1.90
CA GLY A 24 -8.23 3.81 1.09
C GLY A 24 -9.03 2.61 1.58
N LEU A 25 -9.07 2.37 2.90
CA LEU A 25 -9.85 1.31 3.53
C LEU A 25 -11.36 1.49 3.32
N HIS A 26 -11.84 2.73 3.32
CA HIS A 26 -13.23 3.07 2.99
C HIS A 26 -13.51 3.08 1.48
N GLY A 27 -12.51 2.78 0.66
CA GLY A 27 -12.65 2.61 -0.78
C GLY A 27 -12.54 3.90 -1.59
N ASP A 28 -11.90 4.91 -1.03
CA ASP A 28 -11.50 6.15 -1.70
C ASP A 28 -9.96 6.26 -1.77
N PRO A 29 -9.32 5.57 -2.74
CA PRO A 29 -7.87 5.51 -2.83
C PRO A 29 -7.27 6.84 -3.31
N ALA A 30 -6.35 7.38 -2.52
CA ALA A 30 -5.57 8.55 -2.93
C ALA A 30 -4.64 8.22 -4.10
N GLN A 31 -4.49 9.17 -5.03
CA GLN A 31 -3.48 9.12 -6.09
C GLN A 31 -2.21 9.81 -5.60
N LEU A 32 -1.13 9.05 -5.48
CA LEU A 32 0.16 9.53 -4.99
C LEU A 32 1.18 9.50 -6.12
N GLY A 33 1.88 10.63 -6.31
CA GLY A 33 3.04 10.68 -7.19
C GLY A 33 4.18 9.77 -6.70
N SER A 34 5.18 9.53 -7.54
CA SER A 34 6.28 8.58 -7.28
C SER A 34 6.97 8.80 -5.92
N GLY A 35 7.37 10.04 -5.62
CA GLY A 35 7.99 10.40 -4.34
C GLY A 35 7.05 10.28 -3.14
N GLN A 36 5.80 10.73 -3.28
CA GLN A 36 4.79 10.63 -2.21
C GLN A 36 4.43 9.18 -1.90
N GLY A 37 4.25 8.35 -2.93
CA GLY A 37 3.95 6.93 -2.76
C GLY A 37 5.09 6.15 -2.10
N SER A 38 6.35 6.50 -2.40
CA SER A 38 7.52 5.93 -1.71
C SER A 38 7.55 6.30 -0.23
N ALA A 39 7.27 7.57 0.10
CA ALA A 39 7.21 8.05 1.48
C ALA A 39 6.08 7.38 2.27
N PHE A 40 4.89 7.25 1.66
CA PHE A 40 3.75 6.55 2.23
C PHE A 40 4.09 5.08 2.54
N GLN A 41 4.62 4.34 1.56
CA GLN A 41 4.94 2.93 1.73
C GLN A 41 5.96 2.71 2.86
N LYS A 42 7.02 3.52 2.93
CA LYS A 42 7.99 3.48 4.03
C LYS A 42 7.37 3.80 5.38
N CYS A 43 6.41 4.74 5.43
CA CYS A 43 5.70 5.07 6.67
C CYS A 43 4.85 3.89 7.13
N MET A 44 4.10 3.26 6.22
CA MET A 44 3.24 2.11 6.50
C MET A 44 4.05 0.90 6.96
N GLU A 45 5.17 0.61 6.29
CA GLU A 45 6.09 -0.47 6.67
C GLU A 45 6.64 -0.29 8.09
N ARG A 46 7.02 0.94 8.47
CA ARG A 46 7.45 1.27 9.84
C ARG A 46 6.34 1.07 10.88
N MET A 47 5.08 1.19 10.47
CA MET A 47 3.92 0.96 11.32
C MET A 47 3.47 -0.51 11.34
N GLY A 48 4.17 -1.39 10.62
CA GLY A 48 3.86 -2.83 10.55
C GLY A 48 2.87 -3.21 9.45
N PHE A 49 2.49 -2.29 8.57
CA PHE A 49 1.60 -2.59 7.45
C PHE A 49 2.41 -3.03 6.21
N THR A 50 1.95 -4.09 5.55
CA THR A 50 2.53 -4.55 4.29
C THR A 50 1.62 -4.22 3.13
N LEU A 51 2.12 -3.38 2.21
CA LEU A 51 1.41 -2.99 1.00
C LEU A 51 2.00 -3.70 -0.22
N LEU A 52 1.16 -4.39 -0.96
CA LEU A 52 1.51 -5.17 -2.14
C LEU A 52 0.71 -4.72 -3.36
N SER A 53 1.39 -4.68 -4.51
CA SER A 53 0.72 -4.64 -5.80
C SER A 53 0.18 -6.03 -6.16
N LYS A 54 -0.79 -6.10 -7.08
CA LYS A 54 -1.29 -7.40 -7.61
C LYS A 54 -0.16 -8.27 -8.17
N THR A 55 0.82 -7.67 -8.83
CA THR A 55 1.96 -8.37 -9.41
C THR A 55 2.88 -8.94 -8.34
N GLN A 56 3.13 -8.21 -7.24
CA GLN A 56 3.91 -8.73 -6.11
C GLN A 56 3.16 -9.84 -5.38
N ALA A 57 1.88 -9.63 -5.07
CA ALA A 57 1.04 -10.65 -4.46
C ALA A 57 0.99 -11.95 -5.29
N ALA A 58 0.94 -11.84 -6.63
CA ALA A 58 0.97 -13.00 -7.51
C ALA A 58 2.28 -13.81 -7.40
N LYS A 59 3.44 -13.14 -7.19
CA LYS A 59 4.72 -13.82 -6.95
C LYS A 59 4.74 -14.54 -5.60
N GLU A 60 4.00 -14.02 -4.62
CA GLU A 60 3.85 -14.61 -3.29
C GLU A 60 2.74 -15.68 -3.20
N ASN A 61 2.18 -16.11 -4.33
CA ASN A 61 1.02 -17.02 -4.38
C ASN A 61 -0.18 -16.50 -3.58
N LEU A 62 -0.38 -15.19 -3.57
CA LEU A 62 -1.53 -14.52 -2.97
C LEU A 62 -2.52 -14.11 -4.07
N ALA A 63 -3.81 -14.21 -3.76
CA ALA A 63 -4.90 -13.80 -4.64
C ALA A 63 -5.77 -12.76 -3.94
N LEU A 64 -6.04 -11.64 -4.61
CA LEU A 64 -6.85 -10.57 -4.04
C LEU A 64 -8.27 -11.09 -3.76
N LYS A 65 -8.81 -10.78 -2.58
CA LYS A 65 -10.21 -11.11 -2.25
C LYS A 65 -11.17 -10.41 -3.23
N PRO A 66 -12.33 -11.00 -3.52
CA PRO A 66 -13.33 -10.36 -4.38
C PRO A 66 -13.71 -8.96 -3.88
N GLN A 67 -13.93 -8.03 -4.82
CA GLN A 67 -14.43 -6.67 -4.56
C GLN A 67 -13.54 -5.78 -3.68
N GLN A 68 -12.29 -6.18 -3.44
CA GLN A 68 -11.35 -5.33 -2.71
C GLN A 68 -10.91 -4.14 -3.55
N LYS A 69 -10.94 -2.96 -2.93
CA LYS A 69 -10.45 -1.72 -3.49
C LYS A 69 -8.99 -1.48 -3.07
N PRO A 70 -8.19 -0.80 -3.90
CA PRO A 70 -6.85 -0.42 -3.51
C PRO A 70 -6.88 0.60 -2.37
N ILE A 71 -5.80 0.64 -1.60
CA ILE A 71 -5.59 1.64 -0.56
C ILE A 71 -5.08 2.94 -1.18
N VAL A 72 -4.11 2.84 -2.08
CA VAL A 72 -3.57 3.97 -2.84
C VAL A 72 -3.26 3.56 -4.26
N ARG A 73 -3.27 4.55 -5.16
CA ARG A 73 -2.72 4.43 -6.51
C ARG A 73 -1.40 5.16 -6.56
N ARG A 74 -0.31 4.42 -6.74
CA ARG A 74 1.04 4.99 -6.80
C ARG A 74 1.46 5.17 -8.26
N TYR A 75 1.94 6.36 -8.59
CA TYR A 75 2.56 6.62 -9.88
C TYR A 75 3.95 5.97 -9.93
N TYR A 76 4.19 5.20 -10.98
CA TYR A 76 5.51 4.75 -11.36
C TYR A 76 6.03 5.68 -12.47
N ASP A 77 7.21 6.27 -12.27
CA ASP A 77 7.88 7.07 -13.30
C ASP A 77 8.33 6.18 -14.48
N ALA A 78 9.21 6.70 -15.34
CA ALA A 78 9.73 5.97 -16.51
C ALA A 78 10.22 4.54 -16.16
N PRO A 79 10.03 3.55 -17.05
CA PRO A 79 9.62 3.67 -18.46
C PRO A 79 8.12 3.48 -18.74
N ILE A 80 7.29 3.21 -17.73
CA ILE A 80 5.88 2.83 -17.92
C ILE A 80 4.93 4.01 -17.67
N SER A 81 5.34 5.02 -16.88
CA SER A 81 4.56 6.25 -16.62
C SER A 81 3.09 5.96 -16.29
N ALA A 82 2.85 5.06 -15.34
CA ALA A 82 1.52 4.56 -15.03
C ALA A 82 1.26 4.49 -13.52
N TYR A 83 0.00 4.67 -13.15
CA TYR A 83 -0.46 4.37 -11.81
C TYR A 83 -0.63 2.86 -11.64
N TYR A 84 -0.16 2.33 -10.51
CA TYR A 84 -0.46 0.98 -10.07
C TYR A 84 -1.10 1.00 -8.69
N ASP A 85 -1.95 0.02 -8.50
CA ASP A 85 -2.72 -0.15 -7.28
C ASP A 85 -1.87 -0.84 -6.20
N LEU A 86 -1.94 -0.31 -4.98
CA LEU A 86 -1.41 -0.93 -3.78
C LEU A 86 -2.57 -1.36 -2.87
N TYR A 87 -2.46 -2.56 -2.34
CA TYR A 87 -3.42 -3.20 -1.44
C TYR A 87 -2.70 -3.65 -0.18
N LEU A 88 -3.41 -3.72 0.94
CA LEU A 88 -2.90 -4.35 2.16
C LEU A 88 -2.83 -5.87 2.00
N ILE A 89 -1.83 -6.50 2.61
CA ILE A 89 -1.65 -7.97 2.55
C ILE A 89 -2.90 -8.72 3.04
N GLU A 90 -3.61 -8.17 4.02
CA GLU A 90 -4.85 -8.69 4.59
C GLU A 90 -6.01 -8.73 3.58
N GLN A 91 -5.93 -7.95 2.50
CA GLN A 91 -6.91 -7.96 1.41
C GLN A 91 -6.69 -9.14 0.45
N PHE A 92 -5.64 -9.93 0.64
CA PHE A 92 -5.36 -11.13 -0.13
C PHE A 92 -5.70 -12.40 0.66
N ASN A 93 -5.91 -13.48 -0.08
CA ASN A 93 -5.97 -14.85 0.43
C ASN A 93 -4.78 -15.62 -0.12
N ALA A 94 -4.30 -16.61 0.64
CA ALA A 94 -3.43 -17.64 0.07
C ALA A 94 -4.14 -18.27 -1.13
N LYS A 95 -3.48 -18.28 -2.29
CA LYS A 95 -3.99 -18.95 -3.47
C LYS A 95 -4.00 -20.43 -3.13
N LYS A 96 -5.19 -21.03 -3.00
CA LYS A 96 -5.31 -22.49 -2.89
C LYS A 96 -4.53 -23.08 -4.06
N SER A 97 -3.44 -23.79 -3.77
CA SER A 97 -2.79 -24.62 -4.77
C SER A 97 -3.90 -25.53 -5.29
N ARG A 98 -4.25 -25.38 -6.57
CA ARG A 98 -5.13 -26.35 -7.21
C ARG A 98 -4.40 -27.67 -7.08
N GLY A 99 -4.84 -28.51 -6.14
CA GLY A 99 -4.38 -29.87 -6.01
C GLY A 99 -4.42 -30.49 -7.39
N ARG A 100 -3.25 -30.86 -7.88
CA ARG A 100 -3.09 -31.73 -9.04
C ARG A 100 -3.85 -33.00 -8.69
N LYS A 101 -5.05 -33.19 -9.26
CA LYS A 101 -5.69 -34.50 -9.25
C LYS A 101 -4.74 -35.41 -10.01
N THR A 102 -4.08 -36.29 -9.27
CA THR A 102 -3.37 -37.48 -9.76
C THR A 102 -4.30 -38.33 -10.59
#